data_AF-A0A8J4RXU9-F1
#
_entry.id   AF-A0A8J4RXU9-F1
#
_cell.length_a   1.000
_cell.length_b   1.000
_cell.length_c   1.000
_cell.angle_alpha   90.00
_cell.angle_beta   90.00
_cell.angle_gamma   90.00
#
_symmetry.space_group_name_H-M   'P 1'
#
loop_
_entity.id
_entity.type
_entity.pdbx_description
1 polymer ?
#
loop_
_entity_poly.entity_id
_entity_poly.type
_entity_poly.pdbx_seq_one_letter_code
_entity_poly.pdbx_strand_id
1 'polypeptide(L)'
;MAHHPLCLLITLTLAFQLIVFFSHFASARTPTNAAPQPQDLVRSSCEHASYPNICIRTLSSYTGPAKTPKDLAQAAVKVSLSKAKRVSNYLAQVSEAKDLKISKRQRGALSDCVEQISESVEELRQTLSELKHLRVETFRLQMNNAETWVSAALTYEDTCLDGFQGVDGNKLKSDVKRKIRNVGKITSNALYMINRLDESRGKA
;
A
#
# COMPACT_ATOMS: atom_id res chain seq x y z
N MET A 1 79.03 6.99 4.50
CA MET A 1 78.02 8.07 4.52
C MET A 1 77.41 8.20 3.12
N ALA A 2 76.29 7.52 2.80
CA ALA A 2 75.59 7.71 1.52
C ALA A 2 74.14 7.13 1.44
N HIS A 3 73.50 6.68 2.53
CA HIS A 3 72.17 6.03 2.46
C HIS A 3 70.97 6.95 2.74
N HIS A 4 71.20 8.22 3.06
CA HIS A 4 70.14 9.16 3.45
C HIS A 4 69.23 9.69 2.31
N PRO A 5 69.72 10.00 1.09
CA PRO A 5 68.88 10.68 0.10
C PRO A 5 67.87 9.73 -0.56
N LEU A 6 68.25 8.45 -0.73
CA LEU A 6 67.39 7.45 -1.35
C LEU A 6 66.18 7.09 -0.47
N CYS A 7 66.38 7.04 0.85
CA CYS A 7 65.31 6.77 1.81
C CYS A 7 64.27 7.91 1.85
N LEU A 8 64.73 9.16 1.73
CA LEU A 8 63.89 10.35 1.74
C LEU A 8 63.04 10.47 0.46
N LEU A 9 63.58 10.05 -0.69
CA LEU A 9 62.83 9.97 -1.95
C LEU A 9 61.73 8.88 -1.91
N ILE A 10 62.01 7.73 -1.28
CA ILE A 10 61.02 6.63 -1.16
C ILE A 10 59.87 6.99 -0.21
N THR A 11 60.15 7.70 0.89
CA THR A 11 59.07 8.12 1.81
C THR A 11 58.18 9.19 1.20
N LEU A 12 58.72 10.10 0.39
CA LEU A 12 57.94 11.13 -0.31
C LEU A 12 57.02 10.53 -1.39
N THR A 13 57.47 9.52 -2.13
CA THR A 13 56.63 8.86 -3.16
C THR A 13 55.51 8.04 -2.55
N LEU A 14 55.77 7.33 -1.45
CA LEU A 14 54.75 6.58 -0.72
C LEU A 14 53.69 7.52 -0.09
N ALA A 15 54.10 8.66 0.47
CA ALA A 15 53.17 9.65 1.00
C ALA A 15 52.26 10.23 -0.10
N PHE A 16 52.82 10.52 -1.29
CA PHE A 16 52.04 11.03 -2.42
C PHE A 16 51.01 10.01 -2.92
N GLN A 17 51.38 8.73 -3.01
CA GLN A 17 50.45 7.65 -3.40
C GLN A 17 49.29 7.50 -2.42
N LEU A 18 49.56 7.60 -1.11
CA LEU A 18 48.52 7.54 -0.06
C LEU A 18 47.54 8.71 -0.13
N ILE A 19 48.03 9.93 -0.39
CA ILE A 19 47.18 11.13 -0.53
C ILE A 19 46.24 10.97 -1.73
N VAL A 20 46.76 10.52 -2.88
CA VAL A 20 45.96 10.30 -4.10
C VAL A 20 44.87 9.24 -3.85
N PHE A 21 45.22 8.14 -3.18
CA PHE A 21 44.26 7.09 -2.81
C PHE A 21 43.14 7.62 -1.90
N PHE A 22 43.48 8.41 -0.87
CA PHE A 22 42.49 9.03 0.02
C PHE A 22 41.57 10.01 -0.72
N SER A 23 42.08 10.78 -1.69
CA SER A 23 41.25 11.68 -2.50
C SER A 23 40.29 10.97 -3.45
N HIS A 24 40.57 9.73 -3.87
CA HIS A 24 39.63 8.94 -4.68
C HIS A 24 38.49 8.31 -3.86
N PHE A 25 38.71 8.03 -2.57
CA PHE A 25 37.65 7.52 -1.68
C PHE A 25 36.79 8.64 -1.07
N ALA A 26 37.26 9.89 -1.08
CA ALA A 26 36.52 11.04 -0.59
C ALA A 26 35.51 11.61 -1.61
N SER A 27 34.77 10.75 -2.32
CA SER A 27 33.55 11.20 -3.00
C SER A 27 32.38 11.12 -2.02
N ALA A 28 32.36 12.03 -1.04
CA ALA A 28 31.21 12.22 -0.19
C ALA A 28 30.04 12.72 -1.07
N ARG A 29 29.10 11.83 -1.38
CA ARG A 29 27.80 12.24 -1.91
C ARG A 29 27.15 13.12 -0.85
N THR A 30 27.06 14.41 -1.12
CA THR A 30 26.24 15.33 -0.32
C THR A 30 24.83 14.76 -0.32
N PRO A 31 24.23 14.44 0.85
CA PRO A 31 22.82 14.07 0.87
C PRO A 31 22.06 15.32 0.45
N THR A 32 21.60 15.34 -0.80
CA THR A 32 20.61 16.32 -1.23
C THR A 32 19.36 16.07 -0.41
N ASN A 33 19.08 16.91 0.59
CA ASN A 33 17.83 16.96 1.36
C ASN A 33 16.62 17.36 0.49
N ALA A 34 16.63 17.03 -0.80
CA ALA A 34 15.47 17.17 -1.66
C ALA A 34 14.46 16.10 -1.23
N ALA A 35 13.26 16.54 -0.84
CA ALA A 35 12.14 15.63 -0.63
C ALA A 35 11.98 14.74 -1.87
N PRO A 36 11.79 13.41 -1.72
CA PRO A 36 11.61 12.53 -2.86
C PRO A 36 10.49 13.06 -3.75
N GLN A 37 10.67 13.04 -5.07
CA GLN A 37 9.58 13.37 -5.98
C GLN A 37 8.40 12.43 -5.67
N PRO A 38 7.13 12.86 -5.78
CA PRO A 38 5.98 12.02 -5.43
C PRO A 38 5.97 10.66 -6.14
N GLN A 39 6.47 10.59 -7.39
CA GLN A 39 6.61 9.33 -8.13
C GLN A 39 7.67 8.41 -7.52
N ASP A 40 8.79 8.97 -7.04
CA ASP A 40 9.86 8.22 -6.36
C ASP A 40 9.38 7.71 -4.99
N LEU A 41 8.61 8.52 -4.27
CA LEU A 41 8.01 8.13 -3.00
C LEU A 41 6.98 7.01 -3.19
N VAL A 42 6.08 7.11 -4.17
CA VAL A 42 5.11 6.04 -4.47
C VAL A 42 5.81 4.74 -4.80
N ARG A 43 6.83 4.77 -5.67
CA ARG A 43 7.55 3.56 -6.08
C ARG A 43 8.26 2.90 -4.89
N SER A 44 9.03 3.66 -4.13
CA SER A 44 9.75 3.14 -2.95
C SER A 44 8.81 2.68 -1.83
N SER A 45 7.69 3.36 -1.62
CA SER A 45 6.67 2.92 -0.65
C SER A 45 5.99 1.63 -1.08
N CYS A 46 5.73 1.40 -2.37
CA CYS A 46 5.04 0.21 -2.86
C CYS A 46 5.92 -1.04 -3.05
N GLU A 47 7.24 -0.91 -2.98
CA GLU A 47 8.21 -1.96 -3.37
C GLU A 47 7.94 -3.32 -2.70
N HIS A 48 7.67 -3.32 -1.40
CA HIS A 48 7.44 -4.53 -0.60
C HIS A 48 5.96 -4.73 -0.23
N ALA A 49 5.04 -4.03 -0.92
CA ALA A 49 3.62 -4.25 -0.71
C ALA A 49 3.22 -5.67 -1.16
N SER A 50 2.11 -6.19 -0.63
CA SER A 50 1.61 -7.53 -1.04
C SER A 50 1.29 -7.61 -2.54
N TYR A 51 0.92 -6.48 -3.16
CA TYR A 51 0.69 -6.37 -4.60
C TYR A 51 1.36 -5.11 -5.19
N PRO A 52 2.70 -5.11 -5.39
CA PRO A 52 3.47 -3.91 -5.72
C PRO A 52 3.01 -3.21 -7.00
N ASN A 53 2.79 -3.97 -8.07
CA ASN A 53 2.34 -3.43 -9.36
C ASN A 53 0.96 -2.76 -9.27
N ILE A 54 0.07 -3.30 -8.45
CA ILE A 54 -1.25 -2.71 -8.23
C ILE A 54 -1.09 -1.43 -7.41
N CYS A 55 -0.30 -1.47 -6.34
CA CYS A 55 0.00 -0.33 -5.48
C CYS A 55 0.51 0.86 -6.31
N ILE A 56 1.59 0.65 -7.08
CA ILE A 56 2.21 1.69 -7.91
C ILE A 56 1.18 2.25 -8.89
N ARG A 57 0.48 1.38 -9.63
CA ARG A 57 -0.49 1.82 -10.63
C ARG A 57 -1.61 2.64 -10.03
N THR A 58 -2.15 2.23 -8.88
CA THR A 58 -3.28 2.92 -8.26
C THR A 58 -2.88 4.23 -7.59
N LEU A 59 -1.71 4.28 -6.94
CA LEU A 59 -1.24 5.47 -6.24
C LEU A 59 -0.61 6.50 -7.19
N SER A 60 0.01 6.07 -8.29
CA SER A 60 0.54 7.00 -9.31
C SER A 60 -0.58 7.76 -10.04
N SER A 61 -1.77 7.16 -10.13
CA SER A 61 -2.96 7.78 -10.75
C SER A 61 -3.84 8.52 -9.73
N TYR A 62 -3.47 8.54 -8.45
CA TYR A 62 -4.23 9.25 -7.42
C TYR A 62 -3.95 10.75 -7.49
N THR A 63 -5.01 11.56 -7.51
CA THR A 63 -4.92 13.01 -7.75
C THR A 63 -4.84 13.84 -6.47
N GLY A 64 -4.94 13.22 -5.29
CA GLY A 64 -4.82 13.90 -4.01
C GLY A 64 -3.38 13.94 -3.46
N PRO A 65 -3.20 14.36 -2.20
CA PRO A 65 -1.88 14.40 -1.56
C PRO A 65 -1.23 13.02 -1.51
N ALA A 66 0.08 12.97 -1.84
CA ALA A 66 0.91 11.77 -1.84
C ALA A 66 2.38 12.12 -1.53
N LYS A 67 2.61 13.09 -0.63
CA LYS A 67 3.95 13.65 -0.36
C LYS A 67 4.59 13.12 0.91
N THR A 68 3.80 12.53 1.80
CA THR A 68 4.25 11.98 3.08
C THR A 68 3.78 10.54 3.27
N PRO A 69 4.38 9.76 4.18
CA PRO A 69 3.87 8.42 4.53
C PRO A 69 2.39 8.45 4.96
N LYS A 70 1.99 9.47 5.72
CA LYS A 70 0.59 9.68 6.12
C LYS A 70 -0.32 9.90 4.91
N ASP A 71 0.11 10.75 3.97
CA ASP A 71 -0.63 10.98 2.73
C ASP A 71 -0.82 9.71 1.93
N LEU A 72 0.23 8.88 1.80
CA LEU A 72 0.18 7.62 1.08
C LEU A 72 -0.75 6.59 1.74
N ALA A 73 -0.72 6.45 3.06
CA ALA A 73 -1.65 5.60 3.79
C ALA A 73 -3.10 6.05 3.55
N GLN A 74 -3.38 7.37 3.67
CA GLN A 74 -4.70 7.91 3.37
C GLN A 74 -5.10 7.72 1.90
N ALA A 75 -4.18 7.90 0.96
CA ALA A 75 -4.41 7.70 -0.47
C ALA A 75 -4.78 6.24 -0.77
N ALA A 76 -4.04 5.28 -0.21
CA ALA A 76 -4.30 3.85 -0.39
C ALA A 76 -5.68 3.45 0.14
N VAL A 77 -6.05 3.91 1.34
CA VAL A 77 -7.40 3.67 1.90
C VAL A 77 -8.49 4.36 1.06
N LYS A 78 -8.27 5.60 0.59
CA LYS A 78 -9.24 6.29 -0.29
C LYS A 78 -9.45 5.55 -1.62
N VAL A 79 -8.38 5.03 -2.22
CA VAL A 79 -8.46 4.22 -3.45
C VAL A 79 -9.22 2.92 -3.18
N SER A 80 -8.91 2.22 -2.08
CA SER A 80 -9.64 1.01 -1.67
C SER A 80 -11.14 1.33 -1.46
N LEU A 81 -11.47 2.33 -0.65
CA LEU A 81 -12.84 2.77 -0.38
C LEU A 81 -13.59 3.13 -1.66
N SER A 82 -12.97 3.87 -2.58
CA SER A 82 -13.57 4.20 -3.88
C SER A 82 -13.88 2.94 -4.69
N LYS A 83 -12.97 1.97 -4.68
CA LYS A 83 -13.14 0.72 -5.42
C LYS A 83 -14.21 -0.17 -4.79
N ALA A 84 -14.20 -0.33 -3.47
CA ALA A 84 -15.20 -1.08 -2.72
C ALA A 84 -16.60 -0.49 -2.95
N LYS A 85 -16.78 0.83 -2.86
CA LYS A 85 -18.06 1.51 -3.18
C LYS A 85 -18.55 1.24 -4.60
N ARG A 86 -17.66 1.34 -5.59
CA ARG A 86 -18.02 1.04 -6.99
C ARG A 86 -18.48 -0.41 -7.16
N VAL A 87 -17.87 -1.35 -6.43
CA VAL A 87 -18.27 -2.76 -6.50
C VAL A 87 -19.56 -3.01 -5.72
N SER A 88 -19.73 -2.42 -4.53
CA SER A 88 -20.99 -2.44 -3.77
C SER A 88 -22.17 -1.99 -4.64
N ASN A 89 -22.06 -0.82 -5.29
CA ASN A 89 -23.10 -0.31 -6.18
C ASN A 89 -23.38 -1.26 -7.36
N TYR A 90 -22.34 -1.84 -7.95
CA TYR A 90 -22.49 -2.83 -9.01
C TYR A 90 -23.24 -4.07 -8.52
N LEU A 91 -22.91 -4.58 -7.33
CA LEU A 91 -23.57 -5.76 -6.77
C LEU A 91 -25.04 -5.49 -6.48
N ALA A 92 -25.37 -4.33 -5.91
CA ALA A 92 -26.75 -3.91 -5.67
C ALA A 92 -27.56 -3.81 -6.97
N GLN A 93 -26.99 -3.18 -8.01
CA GLN A 93 -27.64 -3.10 -9.32
C GLN A 93 -27.89 -4.48 -9.94
N VAL A 94 -26.94 -5.40 -9.78
CA VAL A 94 -27.07 -6.76 -10.31
C VAL A 94 -28.06 -7.58 -9.48
N SER A 95 -28.13 -7.41 -8.16
CA SER A 95 -29.07 -8.15 -7.31
C SER A 95 -30.53 -7.74 -7.58
N GLU A 96 -30.76 -6.49 -7.96
CA GLU A 96 -32.08 -5.94 -8.30
C GLU A 96 -32.53 -6.22 -9.75
N ALA A 97 -31.65 -6.74 -10.60
CA ALA A 97 -31.96 -6.99 -12.01
C ALA A 97 -33.04 -8.09 -12.17
N LYS A 98 -34.22 -7.71 -12.66
CA LYS A 98 -35.39 -8.60 -12.81
C LYS A 98 -35.17 -9.73 -13.82
N ASP A 99 -34.44 -9.46 -14.90
CA ASP A 99 -34.18 -10.42 -15.98
C ASP A 99 -32.95 -11.32 -15.73
N LEU A 100 -32.35 -11.22 -14.54
CA LEU A 100 -31.17 -11.99 -14.18
C LEU A 100 -31.53 -13.47 -13.94
N LYS A 101 -31.26 -14.29 -14.94
CA LYS A 101 -31.45 -15.75 -14.90
C LYS A 101 -30.32 -16.42 -14.10
N ILE A 102 -30.52 -16.51 -12.79
CA ILE A 102 -29.59 -17.17 -11.86
C ILE A 102 -30.33 -18.13 -10.92
N SER A 103 -29.63 -19.16 -10.45
CA SER A 103 -30.19 -20.11 -9.49
C SER A 103 -30.49 -19.46 -8.14
N LYS A 104 -31.36 -20.07 -7.33
CA LYS A 104 -31.63 -19.62 -5.95
C LYS A 104 -30.34 -19.51 -5.12
N ARG A 105 -29.42 -20.47 -5.30
CA ARG A 105 -28.11 -20.48 -4.62
C ARG A 105 -27.23 -19.31 -5.05
N GLN A 106 -27.22 -18.97 -6.35
CA GLN A 106 -26.50 -17.80 -6.86
C GLN A 106 -27.10 -16.50 -6.33
N ARG A 107 -28.43 -16.42 -6.20
CA ARG A 107 -29.11 -15.24 -5.66
C ARG A 107 -28.79 -15.03 -4.18
N GLY A 108 -28.76 -16.11 -3.38
CA GLY A 108 -28.32 -16.07 -1.98
C GLY A 108 -26.88 -15.56 -1.87
N ALA A 109 -25.93 -16.21 -2.56
CA ALA A 109 -24.52 -15.80 -2.55
C ALA A 109 -24.31 -14.34 -3.01
N LEU A 110 -25.11 -13.86 -3.96
CA LEU A 110 -25.06 -12.47 -4.39
C LEU A 110 -25.59 -11.52 -3.31
N SER A 111 -26.70 -11.85 -2.66
CA SER A 111 -27.27 -11.07 -1.55
C SER A 111 -26.27 -10.96 -0.40
N ASP A 112 -25.70 -12.09 0.02
CA ASP A 112 -24.69 -12.12 1.08
C ASP A 112 -23.50 -11.24 0.69
N CYS A 113 -23.01 -11.36 -0.55
CA CYS A 113 -21.92 -10.51 -1.02
C CYS A 113 -22.27 -9.00 -1.05
N VAL A 114 -23.53 -8.61 -1.32
CA VAL A 114 -23.94 -7.20 -1.23
C VAL A 114 -23.76 -6.70 0.20
N GLU A 115 -24.20 -7.45 1.20
CA GLU A 115 -24.08 -7.11 2.62
C GLU A 115 -22.61 -7.03 3.04
N GLN A 116 -21.82 -8.08 2.77
CA GLN A 116 -20.40 -8.12 3.14
C GLN A 116 -19.62 -6.94 2.55
N ILE A 117 -19.87 -6.56 1.29
CA ILE A 117 -19.14 -5.46 0.67
C ILE A 117 -19.65 -4.10 1.13
N SER A 118 -20.89 -4.00 1.62
CA SER A 118 -21.35 -2.81 2.33
C SER A 118 -20.61 -2.63 3.65
N GLU A 119 -20.41 -3.71 4.42
CA GLU A 119 -19.63 -3.68 5.67
C GLU A 119 -18.17 -3.31 5.41
N SER A 120 -17.51 -3.93 4.41
CA SER A 120 -16.15 -3.55 3.98
C SER A 120 -16.03 -2.05 3.67
N VAL A 121 -17.04 -1.47 3.01
CA VAL A 121 -17.07 -0.02 2.73
C VAL A 121 -17.14 0.80 4.02
N GLU A 122 -17.87 0.36 5.03
CA GLU A 122 -17.97 1.08 6.30
C GLU A 122 -16.68 0.99 7.11
N GLU A 123 -16.11 -0.20 7.24
CA GLU A 123 -14.80 -0.41 7.86
C GLU A 123 -13.72 0.48 7.21
N LEU A 124 -13.68 0.55 5.88
CA LEU A 124 -12.76 1.43 5.15
C LEU A 124 -13.02 2.93 5.40
N ARG A 125 -14.27 3.35 5.67
CA ARG A 125 -14.57 4.73 6.08
C ARG A 125 -14.02 4.99 7.48
N GLN A 126 -14.18 4.05 8.41
CA GLN A 126 -13.66 4.16 9.76
C GLN A 126 -12.14 4.22 9.75
N THR A 127 -11.46 3.33 9.02
CA THR A 127 -10.00 3.37 8.81
C THR A 127 -9.54 4.74 8.32
N LEU A 128 -10.22 5.29 7.31
CA LEU A 128 -9.86 6.60 6.75
C LEU A 128 -10.08 7.73 7.78
N SER A 129 -11.09 7.61 8.63
CA SER A 129 -11.37 8.58 9.69
C SER A 129 -10.21 8.66 10.68
N GLU A 130 -9.66 7.53 11.13
CA GLU A 130 -8.53 7.52 12.07
C GLU A 130 -7.30 8.16 11.44
N LEU A 131 -6.95 7.74 10.21
CA LEU A 131 -5.80 8.27 9.51
C LEU A 131 -5.88 9.79 9.25
N LYS A 132 -7.09 10.34 9.11
CA LYS A 132 -7.30 11.80 8.98
C LYS A 132 -7.03 12.53 10.28
N HIS A 133 -7.45 11.95 11.41
CA HIS A 133 -7.45 12.61 12.71
C HIS A 133 -6.34 12.12 13.64
N LEU A 134 -5.26 11.54 13.11
CA LEU A 134 -4.09 11.12 13.90
C LEU A 134 -3.56 12.28 14.76
N ARG A 135 -3.47 12.05 16.07
CA ARG A 135 -2.87 12.94 17.07
C ARG A 135 -1.70 12.24 17.76
N VAL A 136 -0.77 13.01 18.31
CA VAL A 136 0.42 12.43 18.97
C VAL A 136 0.02 11.62 20.20
N GLU A 137 -0.93 12.13 20.98
CA GLU A 137 -1.37 11.57 22.25
C GLU A 137 -2.15 10.26 22.09
N THR A 138 -2.87 10.10 20.98
CA THR A 138 -3.72 8.93 20.68
C THR A 138 -3.19 8.07 19.55
N PHE A 139 -2.01 8.39 18.98
CA PHE A 139 -1.50 7.79 17.74
C PHE A 139 -1.59 6.26 17.72
N ARG A 140 -1.06 5.60 18.75
CA ARG A 140 -1.03 4.13 18.85
C ARG A 140 -2.44 3.52 18.82
N LEU A 141 -3.39 4.10 19.56
CA LEU A 141 -4.77 3.62 19.57
C LEU A 141 -5.41 3.78 18.19
N GLN A 142 -5.18 4.92 17.53
CA GLN A 142 -5.76 5.21 16.22
C GLN A 142 -5.16 4.34 15.11
N MET A 143 -3.86 4.03 15.18
CA MET A 143 -3.21 3.09 14.26
C MET A 143 -3.74 1.67 14.47
N ASN A 144 -3.89 1.21 15.72
CA ASN A 144 -4.50 -0.09 16.02
C ASN A 144 -5.95 -0.19 15.50
N ASN A 145 -6.76 0.86 15.67
CA ASN A 145 -8.12 0.93 15.12
C ASN A 145 -8.08 0.87 13.58
N ALA A 146 -7.22 1.66 12.95
CA ALA A 146 -7.09 1.67 11.50
C ALA A 146 -6.70 0.30 10.94
N GLU A 147 -5.74 -0.39 11.56
CA GLU A 147 -5.32 -1.76 11.22
C GLU A 147 -6.45 -2.77 11.42
N THR A 148 -7.18 -2.65 12.54
CA THR A 148 -8.31 -3.54 12.86
C THR A 148 -9.40 -3.43 11.80
N TRP A 149 -9.84 -2.21 11.49
CA TRP A 149 -10.92 -1.97 10.54
C TRP A 149 -10.52 -2.33 9.11
N VAL A 150 -9.31 -1.99 8.65
CA VAL A 150 -8.89 -2.40 7.30
C VAL A 150 -8.75 -3.92 7.17
N SER A 151 -8.39 -4.62 8.25
CA SER A 151 -8.34 -6.08 8.29
C SER A 151 -9.75 -6.71 8.32
N ALA A 152 -10.70 -6.06 9.00
CA ALA A 152 -12.12 -6.44 8.94
C ALA A 152 -12.67 -6.27 7.52
N ALA A 153 -12.34 -5.17 6.83
CA ALA A 153 -12.72 -4.97 5.43
C ALA A 153 -12.23 -6.09 4.51
N LEU A 154 -10.99 -6.58 4.69
CA LEU A 154 -10.47 -7.73 3.96
C LEU A 154 -11.25 -9.02 4.27
N THR A 155 -11.54 -9.26 5.56
CA THR A 155 -12.34 -10.41 5.99
C THR A 155 -13.71 -10.43 5.32
N TYR A 156 -14.39 -9.28 5.24
CA TYR A 156 -15.67 -9.17 4.55
C TYR A 156 -15.56 -9.40 3.04
N GLU A 157 -14.50 -8.90 2.41
CA GLU A 157 -14.23 -9.15 0.99
C GLU A 157 -13.99 -10.63 0.71
N ASP A 158 -13.23 -11.32 1.55
CA ASP A 158 -13.01 -12.77 1.46
C ASP A 158 -14.28 -13.56 1.75
N THR A 159 -15.08 -13.14 2.73
CA THR A 159 -16.37 -13.78 3.06
C THR A 159 -17.34 -13.70 1.88
N CYS A 160 -17.38 -12.58 1.14
CA CYS A 160 -18.12 -12.53 -0.13
C CYS A 160 -17.62 -13.60 -1.11
N LEU A 161 -16.30 -13.78 -1.27
CA LEU A 161 -15.74 -14.79 -2.18
C LEU A 161 -16.11 -16.21 -1.77
N ASP A 162 -16.20 -16.45 -0.47
CA ASP A 162 -16.53 -17.74 0.14
C ASP A 162 -18.00 -18.09 -0.03
N GLY A 163 -18.91 -17.11 0.00
CA GLY A 163 -20.33 -17.31 -0.33
C GLY A 163 -20.56 -17.91 -1.72
N PHE A 164 -19.62 -17.74 -2.65
CA PHE A 164 -19.67 -18.34 -3.98
C PHE A 164 -19.02 -19.73 -4.09
N GLN A 165 -18.48 -20.31 -3.00
CA GLN A 165 -17.95 -21.67 -3.00
C GLN A 165 -19.07 -22.70 -3.21
N GLY A 166 -18.81 -23.73 -4.02
CA GLY A 166 -19.81 -24.74 -4.39
C GLY A 166 -21.00 -24.24 -5.22
N VAL A 167 -21.05 -22.95 -5.59
CA VAL A 167 -22.05 -22.41 -6.52
C VAL A 167 -21.62 -22.70 -7.97
N ASP A 168 -22.51 -23.24 -8.80
CA ASP A 168 -22.19 -23.55 -10.20
C ASP A 168 -21.66 -22.32 -10.97
N GLY A 169 -20.65 -22.57 -11.79
CA GLY A 169 -19.91 -21.54 -12.52
C GLY A 169 -20.73 -20.92 -13.63
N ASN A 170 -21.09 -19.65 -13.48
CA ASN A 170 -21.60 -18.82 -14.57
C ASN A 170 -20.79 -17.52 -14.70
N LYS A 171 -21.12 -16.73 -15.72
CA LYS A 171 -20.50 -15.43 -16.00
C LYS A 171 -20.59 -14.47 -14.79
N LEU A 172 -21.75 -14.44 -14.12
CA LEU A 172 -21.96 -13.60 -12.94
C LEU A 172 -20.96 -13.91 -11.83
N LYS A 173 -20.85 -15.17 -11.41
CA LYS A 173 -19.90 -15.59 -10.35
C LYS A 173 -18.47 -15.18 -10.71
N SER A 174 -18.06 -15.40 -11.95
CA SER A 174 -16.71 -15.04 -12.41
C SER A 174 -16.48 -13.52 -12.38
N ASP A 175 -17.48 -12.73 -12.75
CA ASP A 175 -17.43 -11.27 -12.73
C ASP A 175 -17.38 -10.70 -11.31
N VAL A 176 -18.21 -11.23 -10.40
CA VAL A 176 -18.19 -10.86 -8.97
C VAL A 176 -16.83 -11.20 -8.37
N LYS A 177 -16.39 -12.46 -8.45
CA LYS A 177 -15.11 -12.88 -7.84
C LYS A 177 -13.92 -12.08 -8.38
N ARG A 178 -13.90 -11.74 -9.67
CA ARG A 178 -12.84 -10.91 -10.26
C ARG A 178 -12.85 -9.49 -9.67
N LYS A 179 -14.02 -8.87 -9.55
CA LYS A 179 -14.15 -7.52 -8.99
C LYS A 179 -13.71 -7.50 -7.52
N ILE A 180 -14.17 -8.46 -6.73
CA ILE A 180 -13.90 -8.53 -5.29
C ILE A 180 -12.43 -8.83 -5.00
N ARG A 181 -11.81 -9.79 -5.70
CA ARG A 181 -10.36 -10.01 -5.58
C ARG A 181 -9.55 -8.76 -5.91
N ASN A 182 -10.02 -7.93 -6.85
CA ASN A 182 -9.33 -6.69 -7.15
C ASN A 182 -9.52 -5.63 -6.04
N VAL A 183 -10.67 -5.62 -5.35
CA VAL A 183 -10.83 -4.83 -4.11
C VAL A 183 -9.84 -5.33 -3.06
N GLY A 184 -9.81 -6.64 -2.77
CA GLY A 184 -8.91 -7.25 -1.79
C GLY A 184 -7.45 -6.95 -2.00
N LYS A 185 -6.99 -6.99 -3.25
CA LYS A 185 -5.60 -6.61 -3.57
C LYS A 185 -5.29 -5.14 -3.25
N ILE A 186 -6.24 -4.24 -3.50
CA ILE A 186 -6.07 -2.82 -3.22
C ILE A 186 -6.18 -2.56 -1.72
N THR A 187 -7.14 -3.18 -1.03
CA THR A 187 -7.30 -3.10 0.43
C THR A 187 -6.08 -3.66 1.17
N SER A 188 -5.52 -4.78 0.70
CA SER A 188 -4.29 -5.36 1.25
C SER A 188 -3.09 -4.42 1.11
N ASN A 189 -2.96 -3.73 -0.02
CA ASN A 189 -1.95 -2.68 -0.16
C ASN A 189 -2.22 -1.46 0.75
N ALA A 190 -3.48 -1.17 1.08
CA ALA A 190 -3.82 -0.12 2.03
C ALA A 190 -3.41 -0.49 3.46
N LEU A 191 -3.70 -1.72 3.90
CA LEU A 191 -3.19 -2.27 5.17
C LEU A 191 -1.66 -2.19 5.23
N TYR A 192 -0.97 -2.59 4.17
CA TYR A 192 0.48 -2.48 4.08
C TYR A 192 0.99 -1.05 4.31
N MET A 193 0.34 -0.04 3.70
CA MET A 193 0.71 1.37 3.87
C MET A 193 0.43 1.89 5.29
N ILE A 194 -0.61 1.38 5.96
CA ILE A 194 -0.91 1.68 7.36
C ILE A 194 0.20 1.14 8.26
N ASN A 195 0.61 -0.11 8.07
CA ASN A 195 1.68 -0.72 8.88
C ASN A 195 3.02 0.01 8.67
N ARG A 196 3.34 0.38 7.43
CA ARG A 196 4.52 1.20 7.11
C ARG A 196 4.50 2.57 7.81
N LEU A 197 3.33 3.19 7.92
CA LEU A 197 3.18 4.46 8.63
C LEU A 197 3.47 4.30 10.12
N ASP A 198 2.97 3.25 10.75
CA ASP A 198 3.20 2.96 12.16
C ASP A 198 4.69 2.73 12.47
N GLU A 199 5.35 1.89 11.67
CA GLU A 199 6.79 1.61 11.78
C GLU A 199 7.66 2.86 11.60
N SER A 200 7.26 3.77 10.71
CA SER A 200 8.03 5.00 10.44
C SER A 200 8.06 5.94 11.65
N ARG A 201 7.05 5.90 12.52
CA ARG A 201 7.00 6.67 13.76
C ARG A 201 7.74 6.00 14.91
N GLY A 202 7.80 4.66 14.97
CA GLY A 202 8.60 3.96 15.97
C GLY A 202 10.11 4.15 15.84
N LYS A 203 10.58 4.69 14.71
CA LYS A 203 11.99 5.01 14.42
C LYS A 203 12.35 6.49 14.62
N ALA A 204 11.36 7.34 14.91
CA ALA A 204 11.51 8.79 15.12
C ALA A 204 11.47 9.14 16.61
#